data_AF-A0A0S8JYI7-F1
#
_entry.id   AF-A0A0S8JYI7-F1
#
_cell.length_a   1.000
_cell.length_b   1.000
_cell.length_c   1.000
_cell.angle_alpha   90.00
_cell.angle_beta   90.00
_cell.angle_gamma   90.00
#
_symmetry.space_group_name_H-M   'P 1'
#
loop_
_entity.id
_entity.type
_entity.pdbx_description
1 polymer ?
#
loop_
_entity_poly.entity_id
_entity_poly.type
_entity_poly.pdbx_seq_one_letter_code
_entity_poly.pdbx_strand_id
1 'polypeptide(L)'
;MKLLFVGDIFGGPGRKKIKTYLPGIIEKEDIFFTIAQGENLAGGIGITSDTAKEIFDAGVDCITTGNHVWKHKEVLGYIDAETRLLRPANFPGGVPGRGYFVYIKNSVKIGVINLQGRVFMKALDDPFRIGEEIVEEVNKATKNIFVDFHAEATSEKRAISFYL
;
A
#
# COMPACT_ATOMS: atom_id res chain seq x y z
N MET A 1 17.55 7.22 7.45
CA MET A 1 16.16 7.26 6.94
C MET A 1 15.43 6.06 7.51
N LYS A 2 14.36 6.29 8.28
CA LYS A 2 13.56 5.21 8.88
C LYS A 2 12.19 5.14 8.21
N LEU A 3 11.84 3.97 7.69
CA LEU A 3 10.51 3.71 7.16
C LEU A 3 9.73 2.91 8.19
N LEU A 4 8.48 3.30 8.44
CA LEU A 4 7.54 2.52 9.25
C LEU A 4 6.49 1.93 8.32
N PHE A 5 6.35 0.61 8.34
CA PHE A 5 5.22 -0.07 7.73
C PHE A 5 4.28 -0.57 8.82
N VAL A 6 3.00 -0.22 8.71
CA VAL A 6 1.93 -0.70 9.57
C VAL A 6 1.14 -1.74 8.79
N GLY A 7 1.09 -2.97 9.30
CA GLY A 7 0.27 -4.03 8.72
C GLY A 7 -1.23 -3.72 8.80
N ASP A 8 -2.04 -4.64 8.27
CA ASP A 8 -3.49 -4.50 8.09
C ASP A 8 -4.22 -3.79 9.25
N ILE A 9 -4.72 -2.60 8.94
CA ILE A 9 -5.54 -1.82 9.87
C ILE A 9 -6.99 -2.29 9.75
N PHE A 10 -7.49 -2.94 10.80
CA PHE A 10 -8.79 -3.60 10.78
C PHE A 10 -9.89 -2.76 11.46
N GLY A 11 -10.82 -2.24 10.65
CA GLY A 11 -12.05 -1.59 11.11
C GLY A 11 -11.85 -0.39 12.04
N GLY A 12 -12.93 0.05 12.68
CA GLY A 12 -12.92 1.17 13.63
C GLY A 12 -11.90 1.02 14.78
N PRO A 13 -11.75 -0.16 15.42
CA PRO A 13 -10.74 -0.36 16.47
C PRO A 13 -9.31 -0.15 15.97
N GLY A 14 -8.98 -0.63 14.78
CA GLY A 14 -7.68 -0.42 14.14
C GLY A 14 -7.42 1.07 13.91
N ARG A 15 -8.35 1.77 13.24
CA ARG A 15 -8.22 3.21 12.96
C ARG A 15 -8.07 4.04 14.23
N LYS A 16 -8.81 3.71 15.29
CA LYS A 16 -8.69 4.37 16.60
C LYS A 16 -7.28 4.23 17.17
N LYS A 17 -6.70 3.02 17.15
CA LYS A 17 -5.33 2.80 17.64
C LYS A 17 -4.31 3.61 16.82
N ILE A 18 -4.45 3.62 15.49
CA ILE A 18 -3.56 4.39 14.62
C ILE A 18 -3.62 5.88 14.97
N LYS A 19 -4.82 6.46 15.03
CA LYS A 19 -5.02 7.86 15.40
C LYS A 19 -4.42 8.21 16.77
N THR A 20 -4.50 7.30 17.74
CA THR A 20 -3.99 7.54 19.10
C THR A 20 -2.48 7.41 19.22
N TYR A 21 -1.87 6.42 18.59
CA TYR A 21 -0.47 6.05 18.88
C TYR A 21 0.51 6.41 17.77
N LEU A 22 0.09 6.38 16.50
CA LEU A 22 1.00 6.54 15.37
C LEU A 22 1.72 7.91 15.40
N PRO A 23 1.06 9.06 15.65
CA PRO A 23 1.75 10.35 15.67
C PRO A 23 2.91 10.39 16.68
N GLY A 24 2.69 9.85 17.88
CA GLY A 24 3.72 9.79 18.93
C GLY A 24 4.87 8.83 18.58
N ILE A 25 4.59 7.74 17.87
CA ILE A 25 5.64 6.82 17.37
C ILE A 25 6.47 7.51 16.29
N ILE A 26 5.82 8.23 15.35
CA ILE A 26 6.50 8.96 14.28
C ILE A 26 7.49 9.96 14.87
N GLU A 27 7.03 10.77 15.84
CA GLU A 27 7.87 11.77 16.51
C GLU A 27 9.00 11.12 17.32
N LYS A 28 8.66 10.18 18.20
CA LYS A 28 9.63 9.55 19.11
C LYS A 28 10.73 8.81 18.37
N GLU A 29 10.37 8.09 17.31
CA GLU A 29 11.31 7.23 16.58
C GLU A 29 11.94 7.92 15.38
N ASP A 30 11.61 9.20 15.12
CA ASP A 30 12.06 9.97 13.94
C ASP A 30 11.77 9.21 12.63
N ILE A 31 10.50 8.81 12.47
CA ILE A 31 10.04 8.09 11.29
C ILE A 31 9.98 9.05 10.10
N PHE A 32 10.74 8.71 9.06
CA PHE A 32 10.85 9.53 7.86
C PHE A 32 9.64 9.36 6.94
N PHE A 33 9.20 8.12 6.73
CA PHE A 33 8.10 7.81 5.83
C PHE A 33 7.25 6.66 6.39
N THR A 34 5.94 6.83 6.40
CA THR A 34 5.00 5.87 6.97
C THR A 34 4.11 5.28 5.88
N ILE A 35 4.05 3.95 5.81
CA ILE A 35 3.17 3.20 4.93
C ILE A 35 2.22 2.39 5.80
N ALA A 36 0.95 2.29 5.40
CA ALA A 36 -0.01 1.42 6.08
C ALA A 36 -0.83 0.58 5.11
N GLN A 37 -1.05 -0.69 5.45
CA GLN A 37 -1.99 -1.54 4.72
C GLN A 37 -3.41 -1.22 5.21
N GLY A 38 -4.23 -0.70 4.29
CA GLY A 38 -5.56 -0.18 4.57
C GLY A 38 -6.72 -0.95 3.93
N GLU A 39 -6.53 -2.20 3.51
CA GLU A 39 -7.59 -2.91 2.78
C GLU A 39 -8.82 -3.21 3.65
N ASN A 40 -8.70 -3.18 4.97
CA ASN A 40 -9.75 -3.56 5.92
C ASN A 40 -10.27 -2.37 6.76
N LEU A 41 -10.03 -1.15 6.28
CA LEU A 41 -10.38 0.07 7.01
C LEU A 41 -11.89 0.22 7.21
N ALA A 42 -12.72 0.04 6.18
CA ALA A 42 -14.14 0.34 6.22
C ALA A 42 -14.97 -0.86 6.72
N GLY A 43 -15.31 -0.88 8.02
CA GLY A 43 -16.11 -1.95 8.60
C GLY A 43 -15.44 -3.33 8.58
N GLY A 44 -14.11 -3.38 8.46
CA GLY A 44 -13.34 -4.63 8.36
C GLY A 44 -13.17 -5.15 6.95
N ILE A 45 -13.66 -4.45 5.92
CA ILE A 45 -13.49 -4.84 4.52
C ILE A 45 -13.55 -3.63 3.58
N GLY A 46 -12.52 -3.46 2.77
CA GLY A 46 -12.36 -2.33 1.86
C GLY A 46 -12.00 -1.02 2.57
N ILE A 47 -12.11 0.05 1.81
CA ILE A 47 -11.72 1.41 2.19
C ILE A 47 -12.71 2.40 1.57
N THR A 48 -12.92 3.54 2.23
CA THR A 48 -13.71 4.70 1.75
C THR A 48 -12.82 5.94 1.75
N SER A 49 -13.27 7.04 1.14
CA SER A 49 -12.49 8.28 1.14
C SER A 49 -12.31 8.84 2.55
N ASP A 50 -13.36 8.79 3.38
CA ASP A 50 -13.32 9.20 4.79
C ASP A 50 -12.34 8.36 5.62
N THR A 51 -12.39 7.04 5.47
CA THR A 51 -11.51 6.16 6.25
C THR A 51 -10.05 6.25 5.80
N ALA A 52 -9.78 6.48 4.52
CA ALA A 52 -8.44 6.78 4.04
C ALA A 52 -7.92 8.10 4.63
N LYS A 53 -8.77 9.15 4.62
CA LYS A 53 -8.45 10.45 5.19
C LYS A 53 -8.12 10.38 6.67
N GLU A 54 -8.89 9.63 7.47
CA GLU A 54 -8.60 9.40 8.90
C GLU A 54 -7.16 8.87 9.12
N ILE A 55 -6.68 8.00 8.22
CA ILE A 55 -5.37 7.38 8.31
C ILE A 55 -4.26 8.33 7.84
N PHE A 56 -4.50 9.09 6.77
CA PHE A 56 -3.58 10.15 6.34
C PHE A 56 -3.43 11.24 7.41
N ASP A 57 -4.52 11.67 8.03
CA ASP A 57 -4.53 12.66 9.11
C ASP A 57 -3.77 12.17 10.37
N ALA A 58 -3.59 10.86 10.52
CA ALA A 58 -2.79 10.25 11.58
C ALA A 58 -1.27 10.18 11.28
N GLY A 59 -0.84 10.67 10.11
CA GLY A 59 0.57 10.75 9.72
C GLY A 59 1.06 9.62 8.80
N VAL A 60 0.15 8.85 8.20
CA VAL A 60 0.50 7.90 7.13
C VAL A 60 0.79 8.68 5.84
N ASP A 61 1.91 8.40 5.18
CA ASP A 61 2.29 9.04 3.92
C ASP A 61 1.73 8.29 2.69
N CYS A 62 1.56 6.96 2.79
CA CYS A 62 1.06 6.09 1.72
C CYS A 62 0.20 4.97 2.30
N ILE A 63 -0.95 4.70 1.68
CA ILE A 63 -1.79 3.53 1.97
C ILE A 63 -1.63 2.52 0.84
N THR A 64 -1.24 1.30 1.18
CA THR A 64 -1.33 0.13 0.30
C THR A 64 -2.59 -0.66 0.62
N THR A 65 -3.04 -1.52 -0.30
CA THR A 65 -4.26 -2.30 -0.13
C THR A 65 -4.09 -3.73 -0.64
N GLY A 66 -5.20 -4.43 -0.86
CA GLY A 66 -5.26 -5.82 -1.30
C GLY A 66 -6.51 -6.07 -2.14
N ASN A 67 -7.01 -7.30 -2.12
CA ASN A 67 -8.17 -7.72 -2.92
C ASN A 67 -9.48 -7.04 -2.52
N HIS A 68 -9.53 -6.34 -1.39
CA HIS A 68 -10.73 -5.67 -0.89
C HIS A 68 -10.88 -4.20 -1.29
N VAL A 69 -9.90 -3.61 -2.00
CA VAL A 69 -9.88 -2.16 -2.27
C VAL A 69 -11.16 -1.61 -2.91
N TRP A 70 -11.81 -2.34 -3.84
CA TRP A 70 -13.05 -1.89 -4.51
C TRP A 70 -14.37 -2.34 -3.85
N LYS A 71 -14.34 -2.80 -2.60
CA LYS A 71 -15.56 -3.31 -1.93
C LYS A 71 -16.62 -2.24 -1.70
N HIS A 72 -16.21 -0.97 -1.56
CA HIS A 72 -17.12 0.17 -1.44
C HIS A 72 -17.06 1.03 -2.71
N LYS A 73 -18.21 1.29 -3.34
CA LYS A 73 -18.27 2.03 -4.62
C LYS A 73 -17.67 3.43 -4.54
N GLU A 74 -17.71 4.05 -3.36
CA GLU A 74 -17.17 5.39 -3.10
C GLU A 74 -15.68 5.51 -3.43
N VAL A 75 -14.92 4.42 -3.32
CA VAL A 75 -13.47 4.42 -3.59
C VAL A 75 -13.14 4.60 -5.08
N LEU A 76 -14.06 4.28 -6.00
CA LEU A 76 -13.76 4.19 -7.44
C LEU A 76 -13.34 5.53 -8.03
N GLY A 77 -13.97 6.64 -7.61
CA GLY A 77 -13.56 7.98 -8.05
C GLY A 77 -12.38 8.54 -7.23
N TYR A 78 -12.28 8.13 -5.97
CA TYR A 78 -11.24 8.62 -5.05
C TYR A 78 -9.86 8.05 -5.37
N ILE A 79 -9.77 6.77 -5.74
CA ILE A 79 -8.50 6.06 -5.95
C ILE A 79 -7.69 6.59 -7.12
N ASP A 80 -8.34 7.13 -8.15
CA ASP A 80 -7.66 7.78 -9.27
C ASP A 80 -7.11 9.16 -8.87
N ALA A 81 -7.83 9.90 -8.03
CA ALA A 81 -7.43 11.24 -7.61
C ALA A 81 -6.33 11.23 -6.51
N GLU A 82 -6.37 10.29 -5.58
CA GLU A 82 -5.47 10.23 -4.44
C GLU A 82 -4.20 9.44 -4.75
N THR A 83 -3.08 10.13 -5.03
CA THR A 83 -1.79 9.50 -5.35
C THR A 83 -1.20 8.67 -4.22
N ARG A 84 -1.60 8.94 -2.97
CA ARG A 84 -1.12 8.22 -1.79
C ARG A 84 -1.86 6.91 -1.53
N LEU A 85 -2.91 6.60 -2.28
CA LEU A 85 -3.66 5.34 -2.17
C LEU A 85 -3.30 4.41 -3.33
N LEU A 86 -2.67 3.28 -3.00
CA LEU A 86 -2.24 2.26 -3.96
C LEU A 86 -3.13 1.03 -3.90
N ARG A 87 -3.36 0.43 -5.06
CA ARG A 87 -3.96 -0.90 -5.23
C ARG A 87 -2.92 -1.89 -5.73
N PRO A 88 -3.16 -3.22 -5.67
CA PRO A 88 -2.21 -4.16 -6.25
C PRO A 88 -2.01 -3.93 -7.75
N ALA A 89 -0.76 -3.81 -8.18
CA ALA A 89 -0.39 -3.38 -9.52
C ALA A 89 -0.74 -4.42 -10.59
N ASN A 90 -0.72 -5.70 -10.23
CA ASN A 90 -0.98 -6.83 -11.12
C ASN A 90 -2.48 -7.13 -11.34
N PHE A 91 -3.39 -6.20 -10.99
CA PHE A 91 -4.73 -6.25 -11.57
C PHE A 91 -4.69 -5.97 -13.08
N PRO A 92 -5.58 -6.60 -13.87
CA PRO A 92 -5.66 -6.39 -15.31
C PRO A 92 -5.79 -4.92 -15.70
N GLY A 93 -5.34 -4.58 -16.91
CA GLY A 93 -5.46 -3.24 -17.46
C GLY A 93 -6.90 -2.71 -17.44
N GLY A 94 -7.05 -1.40 -17.20
CA GLY A 94 -8.35 -0.70 -17.18
C GLY A 94 -9.04 -0.64 -15.82
N VAL A 95 -8.44 -1.20 -14.75
CA VAL A 95 -8.95 -1.00 -13.39
C VAL A 95 -8.55 0.37 -12.82
N PRO A 96 -9.44 1.05 -12.06
CA PRO A 96 -9.13 2.31 -11.40
C PRO A 96 -7.98 2.19 -10.39
N GLY A 97 -7.23 3.28 -10.24
CA GLY A 97 -6.15 3.41 -9.29
C GLY A 97 -4.79 2.95 -9.81
N ARG A 98 -3.77 3.29 -9.04
CA ARG A 98 -2.36 3.08 -9.37
C ARG A 98 -1.74 1.95 -8.53
N GLY A 99 -0.83 1.21 -9.17
CA GLY A 99 -0.11 0.10 -8.57
C GLY A 99 1.12 0.50 -7.74
N TYR A 100 1.68 1.66 -8.08
CA TYR A 100 2.88 2.19 -7.46
C TYR A 100 2.91 3.72 -7.59
N PHE A 101 3.76 4.36 -6.79
CA PHE A 101 4.06 5.79 -6.93
C PHE A 101 5.44 6.13 -6.36
N VAL A 102 6.08 7.18 -6.89
CA VAL A 102 7.34 7.72 -6.36
C VAL A 102 7.06 9.02 -5.61
N TYR A 103 7.15 8.97 -4.30
CA TYR A 103 6.96 10.11 -3.41
C TYR A 103 8.26 10.90 -3.26
N ILE A 104 8.14 12.21 -3.03
CA ILE A 104 9.27 13.09 -2.71
C ILE A 104 9.01 13.70 -1.34
N LYS A 105 9.88 13.41 -0.36
CA LYS A 105 9.82 13.98 0.99
C LYS A 105 11.21 14.50 1.35
N ASN A 106 11.32 15.77 1.70
CA ASN A 106 12.60 16.43 2.01
C ASN A 106 13.71 16.12 0.97
N SER A 107 13.37 16.24 -0.32
CA SER A 107 14.24 15.93 -1.47
C SER A 107 14.67 14.46 -1.64
N VAL A 108 14.22 13.55 -0.76
CA VAL A 108 14.44 12.11 -0.89
C VAL A 108 13.26 11.50 -1.63
N LYS A 109 13.56 10.68 -2.65
CA LYS A 109 12.56 9.93 -3.42
C LYS A 109 12.36 8.53 -2.84
N ILE A 110 11.10 8.12 -2.66
CA ILE A 110 10.71 6.78 -2.18
C ILE A 110 9.68 6.19 -3.12
N GLY A 111 9.98 5.05 -3.72
CA GLY A 111 9.04 4.26 -4.50
C GLY A 111 8.28 3.30 -3.60
N VAL A 112 6.95 3.29 -3.70
CA VAL A 112 6.11 2.27 -3.05
C VAL A 112 5.36 1.51 -4.11
N ILE A 113 5.41 0.19 -4.04
CA ILE A 113 4.76 -0.74 -4.96
C ILE A 113 3.83 -1.64 -4.15
N ASN A 114 2.60 -1.83 -4.60
CA ASN A 114 1.67 -2.79 -4.02
C ASN A 114 1.42 -3.91 -5.04
N LEU A 115 1.56 -5.16 -4.62
CA LEU A 115 1.36 -6.36 -5.44
C LEU A 115 0.47 -7.35 -4.70
N GLN A 116 -0.17 -8.26 -5.43
CA GLN A 116 -0.98 -9.32 -4.84
C GLN A 116 -0.57 -10.69 -5.34
N GLY A 117 -0.49 -11.65 -4.43
CA GLY A 117 -0.26 -13.06 -4.76
C GLY A 117 -1.44 -13.68 -5.51
N ARG A 118 -1.20 -14.87 -6.06
CA ARG A 118 -2.19 -15.64 -6.82
C ARG A 118 -2.52 -16.98 -6.16
N VAL A 119 -1.60 -17.53 -5.38
CA VAL A 119 -1.80 -18.85 -4.75
C VAL A 119 -2.85 -18.71 -3.65
N PHE A 120 -3.95 -19.46 -3.77
CA PHE A 120 -5.14 -19.37 -2.90
C PHE A 120 -5.87 -18.02 -2.93
N MET A 121 -5.61 -17.19 -3.94
CA MET A 121 -6.22 -15.88 -4.13
C MET A 121 -6.83 -15.77 -5.54
N LYS A 122 -7.35 -14.59 -5.89
CA LYS A 122 -7.84 -14.35 -7.26
C LYS A 122 -6.71 -14.52 -8.27
N ALA A 123 -7.02 -15.14 -9.39
CA ALA A 123 -6.12 -15.21 -10.54
C ALA A 123 -5.98 -13.82 -11.16
N LEU A 124 -4.84 -13.18 -10.89
CA LEU A 124 -4.43 -11.89 -11.45
C LEU A 124 -3.25 -12.09 -12.41
N ASP A 125 -2.77 -11.00 -13.01
CA ASP A 125 -1.54 -11.02 -13.79
C ASP A 125 -0.36 -11.44 -12.91
N ASP A 126 0.70 -11.94 -13.53
CA ASP A 126 1.86 -12.49 -12.82
C ASP A 126 2.57 -11.42 -11.97
N PRO A 127 2.55 -11.54 -10.61
CA PRO A 127 3.15 -10.54 -9.75
C PRO A 127 4.67 -10.49 -9.85
N PHE A 128 5.33 -11.56 -10.32
CA PHE A 128 6.79 -11.57 -10.49
C PHE A 128 7.19 -10.67 -11.66
N ARG A 129 6.65 -10.96 -12.85
CA ARG A 129 6.91 -10.16 -14.07
C ARG A 129 6.48 -8.70 -13.89
N ILE A 130 5.26 -8.45 -13.42
CA ILE A 130 4.77 -7.09 -13.20
C ILE A 130 5.58 -6.38 -12.12
N GLY A 131 5.98 -7.10 -11.06
CA GLY A 131 6.84 -6.55 -10.00
C GLY A 131 8.18 -6.08 -10.52
N GLU A 132 8.87 -6.91 -11.31
CA GLU A 132 10.17 -6.58 -11.92
C GLU A 132 10.07 -5.39 -12.87
N GLU A 133 9.09 -5.36 -13.78
CA GLU A 133 8.86 -4.24 -14.69
C GLU A 133 8.68 -2.90 -13.94
N ILE A 134 7.93 -2.91 -12.84
CA ILE A 134 7.71 -1.72 -12.02
C ILE A 134 8.97 -1.36 -11.22
N VAL A 135 9.67 -2.34 -10.66
CA VAL A 135 10.93 -2.11 -9.94
C VAL A 135 11.97 -1.48 -10.87
N GLU A 136 12.11 -1.95 -12.11
CA GLU A 136 12.99 -1.36 -13.11
C GLU A 136 12.61 0.08 -13.44
N GLU A 137 11.33 0.38 -13.60
CA GLU A 137 10.83 1.73 -13.86
C GLU A 137 11.11 2.67 -12.69
N VAL A 138 10.73 2.28 -11.47
CA VAL A 138 10.96 3.07 -10.24
C VAL A 138 12.46 3.28 -10.00
N ASN A 139 13.28 2.29 -10.33
CA ASN A 139 14.75 2.35 -10.21
C ASN A 139 15.39 3.47 -11.05
N LYS A 140 14.73 3.95 -12.10
CA LYS A 140 15.19 5.12 -12.88
C LYS A 140 15.09 6.41 -12.07
N ALA A 141 14.19 6.46 -11.08
CA ALA A 141 13.97 7.63 -10.24
C ALA A 141 14.60 7.52 -8.84
N THR A 142 14.61 6.32 -8.22
CA THR A 142 15.16 6.10 -6.88
C THR A 142 15.50 4.64 -6.62
N LYS A 143 16.50 4.41 -5.75
CA LYS A 143 16.83 3.09 -5.20
C LYS A 143 16.08 2.74 -3.92
N ASN A 144 15.37 3.71 -3.32
CA ASN A 144 14.58 3.49 -2.11
C ASN A 144 13.21 2.93 -2.51
N ILE A 145 13.11 1.62 -2.66
CA ILE A 145 11.89 0.94 -3.11
C ILE A 145 11.34 0.08 -1.98
N PHE A 146 10.06 0.24 -1.68
CA PHE A 146 9.31 -0.61 -0.76
C PHE A 146 8.22 -1.36 -1.53
N VAL A 147 8.12 -2.67 -1.30
CA VAL A 147 7.10 -3.53 -1.92
C VAL A 147 6.22 -4.11 -0.83
N ASP A 148 4.93 -3.79 -0.88
CA ASP A 148 3.90 -4.49 -0.12
C ASP A 148 3.29 -5.62 -0.98
N PHE A 149 3.65 -6.86 -0.66
CA PHE A 149 3.17 -8.05 -1.34
C PHE A 149 2.06 -8.75 -0.53
N HIS A 150 0.83 -8.45 -0.92
CA HIS A 150 -0.38 -8.98 -0.29
C HIS A 150 -0.71 -10.38 -0.83
N ALA A 151 -0.26 -11.41 -0.13
CA ALA A 151 -0.39 -12.80 -0.56
C ALA A 151 -0.84 -13.72 0.58
N GLU A 152 -1.37 -14.90 0.26
CA GLU A 152 -1.72 -15.93 1.25
C GLU A 152 -0.55 -16.92 1.44
N ALA A 153 -0.08 -17.52 0.34
CA ALA A 153 0.94 -18.56 0.40
C ALA A 153 2.31 -18.03 0.84
N THR A 154 2.87 -18.65 1.87
CA THR A 154 4.21 -18.33 2.38
C THR A 154 5.31 -18.62 1.36
N SER A 155 5.14 -19.65 0.51
CA SER A 155 6.07 -19.97 -0.57
C SER A 155 6.15 -18.84 -1.60
N GLU A 156 5.00 -18.28 -2.00
CA GLU A 156 4.92 -17.17 -2.95
C GLU A 156 5.57 -15.91 -2.35
N LYS A 157 5.29 -15.60 -1.08
CA LYS A 157 5.93 -14.48 -0.34
C LYS A 157 7.45 -14.61 -0.28
N ARG A 158 7.95 -15.81 0.03
CA ARG A 158 9.40 -16.04 0.06
C ARG A 158 10.01 -15.93 -1.33
N ALA A 159 9.38 -16.54 -2.34
CA ALA A 159 9.89 -16.51 -3.71
C ALA A 159 10.04 -15.07 -4.23
N ILE A 160 9.06 -14.19 -4.04
CA ILE A 160 9.15 -12.83 -4.55
C ILE A 160 10.27 -12.02 -3.85
N SER A 161 10.53 -12.29 -2.57
CA SER A 161 11.62 -11.62 -1.82
C SER A 161 13.03 -12.01 -2.27
N PHE A 162 13.18 -13.16 -2.93
CA PHE A 162 14.44 -13.55 -3.56
C PHE A 162 14.55 -13.07 -5.02
N TYR A 163 13.40 -12.75 -5.63
CA TYR A 163 13.31 -12.40 -7.04
C TYR A 163 13.53 -10.90 -7.29
N LEU A 164 12.95 -10.04 -6.45
CA LEU A 164 13.06 -8.57 -6.52
C LEU A 164 14.23 -8.05 -5.68
#